data_AF-A0A7X8PEB6-F1
#
_entry.id   AF-A0A7X8PEB6-F1
#
_cell.length_a   1.000
_cell.length_b   1.000
_cell.length_c   1.000
_cell.angle_alpha   90.00
_cell.angle_beta   90.00
_cell.angle_gamma   90.00
#
_symmetry.space_group_name_H-M   'P 1'
#
loop_
_entity.id
_entity.type
_entity.pdbx_description
1 polymer ?
#
loop_
_entity_poly.entity_id
_entity_poly.type
_entity_poly.pdbx_seq_one_letter_code
_entity_poly.pdbx_strand_id
1 'polypeptide(L)'
;MPPPLRPGDKVRFVSPASSPDRDRVQKHAEILKGWGLSVDFGEHVFRKWNYLAGTDEERLSDLNAALRDPGVGAIFATRGGKGSYRIADQLDFEAARRNPKFVIGFSDITALHLSLLRHCHQVGIHGAFSIGPNEDGVSPYTHDSLRQALMATEDIIIAGRPEEPTSRLTTDGVAKGRLIGGNLDMVATSAGWALPDLHGEILLLEAIGLYPGQVDRQMTMLRKAGHLDGLTGVAIGQFTDFEFDRPYSVIDILREHLTALNVPILGGLPLGHGDRPASALIGAVAELDARAGTLVIRRGKA
;
A
#
# COMPACT_ATOMS: atom_id res chain seq x y z
N MET A 1 9.21 2.91 -12.93
CA MET A 1 8.13 1.91 -12.76
C MET A 1 8.67 0.56 -13.20
N PRO A 2 8.54 -0.49 -12.37
CA PRO A 2 8.85 -1.87 -12.77
C PRO A 2 8.01 -2.33 -13.97
N PRO A 3 8.52 -3.23 -14.82
CA PRO A 3 7.74 -3.80 -15.92
C PRO A 3 6.62 -4.73 -15.39
N PRO A 4 5.46 -4.83 -16.07
CA PRO A 4 4.46 -5.85 -15.76
C PRO A 4 5.00 -7.26 -15.94
N LEU A 5 4.55 -8.18 -15.08
CA LEU A 5 4.97 -9.58 -15.12
C LEU A 5 4.27 -10.37 -16.22
N ARG A 6 4.95 -11.41 -16.69
CA ARG A 6 4.49 -12.35 -17.72
C ARG A 6 4.56 -13.79 -17.19
N PRO A 7 3.78 -14.73 -17.77
CA PRO A 7 3.96 -16.14 -17.49
C PRO A 7 5.43 -16.56 -17.69
N GLY A 8 5.97 -17.32 -16.74
CA GLY A 8 7.38 -17.70 -16.66
C GLY A 8 8.22 -16.81 -15.73
N ASP A 9 7.77 -15.58 -15.45
CA ASP A 9 8.50 -14.68 -14.53
C ASP A 9 8.50 -15.25 -13.11
N LYS A 10 9.61 -15.03 -12.42
CA LYS A 10 9.84 -15.52 -11.07
C LYS A 10 9.45 -14.46 -10.03
N VAL A 11 8.81 -14.90 -8.96
CA VAL A 11 8.43 -14.07 -7.82
C VAL A 11 8.92 -14.70 -6.52
N ARG A 12 9.31 -13.86 -5.56
CA ARG A 12 9.83 -14.32 -4.27
C ARG A 12 8.97 -13.80 -3.12
N PHE A 13 8.57 -14.70 -2.22
CA PHE A 13 7.96 -14.32 -0.95
C PHE A 13 9.03 -14.00 0.10
N VAL A 14 8.84 -12.90 0.83
CA VAL A 14 9.66 -12.49 1.98
C VAL A 14 8.75 -12.01 3.11
N SER A 15 9.25 -12.03 4.35
CA SER A 15 8.45 -11.66 5.53
C SER A 15 9.09 -10.47 6.26
N PRO A 16 8.86 -9.23 5.79
CA PRO A 16 9.59 -8.07 6.30
C PRO A 16 8.99 -7.51 7.60
N ALA A 17 7.87 -8.05 8.07
CA ALA A 17 7.11 -7.53 9.20
C ALA A 17 6.78 -8.66 10.19
N SER A 18 5.49 -8.91 10.45
CA SER A 18 5.06 -9.97 11.36
C SER A 18 5.13 -11.36 10.73
N SER A 19 5.32 -12.37 11.57
CA SER A 19 5.32 -13.79 11.15
C SER A 19 4.03 -14.15 10.41
N PRO A 20 4.11 -14.77 9.22
CA PRO A 20 2.94 -15.23 8.49
C PRO A 20 2.44 -16.59 9.00
N ASP A 21 1.21 -16.91 8.61
CA ASP A 21 0.74 -18.29 8.61
C ASP A 21 1.29 -19.02 7.37
N ARG A 22 1.87 -20.21 7.57
CA ARG A 22 2.57 -20.94 6.50
C ARG A 22 1.59 -21.44 5.43
N ASP A 23 0.44 -21.96 5.86
CA ASP A 23 -0.52 -22.58 4.95
C ASP A 23 -1.18 -21.51 4.07
N ARG A 24 -1.45 -20.33 4.63
CA ARG A 24 -1.91 -19.16 3.87
C ARG A 24 -0.90 -18.73 2.80
N VAL A 25 0.38 -18.63 3.15
CA VAL A 25 1.43 -18.26 2.19
C VAL A 25 1.55 -19.32 1.08
N GLN A 26 1.44 -20.60 1.42
CA GLN A 26 1.46 -21.67 0.42
C GLN A 26 0.26 -21.61 -0.53
N LYS A 27 -0.94 -21.29 -0.02
CA LYS A 27 -2.13 -21.07 -0.86
C LYS A 27 -1.93 -19.90 -1.83
N HIS A 28 -1.36 -18.79 -1.36
CA HIS A 28 -1.01 -17.65 -2.23
C HIS A 28 0.01 -18.04 -3.29
N ALA A 29 1.01 -18.87 -2.95
CA ALA A 29 1.96 -19.39 -3.92
C ALA A 29 1.29 -20.24 -5.01
N GLU A 30 0.32 -21.10 -4.66
CA GLU A 30 -0.43 -21.86 -5.67
C GLU A 30 -1.27 -20.98 -6.58
N ILE A 31 -1.87 -19.89 -6.07
CA ILE A 31 -2.58 -18.91 -6.89
C ILE A 31 -1.64 -18.26 -7.92
N LEU A 32 -0.44 -17.83 -7.49
CA LEU A 32 0.56 -17.22 -8.38
C LEU A 32 1.07 -18.21 -9.44
N LYS A 33 1.27 -19.49 -9.07
CA LYS A 33 1.58 -20.55 -10.04
C LYS A 33 0.45 -20.74 -11.04
N GLY A 34 -0.81 -20.66 -10.60
CA GLY A 34 -1.98 -20.67 -11.46
C GLY A 34 -2.05 -19.49 -12.45
N TRP A 35 -1.41 -18.36 -12.13
CA TRP A 35 -1.22 -17.24 -13.06
C TRP A 35 -0.04 -17.45 -14.03
N GLY A 36 0.65 -18.59 -13.95
CA GLY A 36 1.80 -18.95 -14.79
C GLY A 36 3.14 -18.44 -14.26
N LEU A 37 3.23 -17.98 -13.01
CA LEU A 37 4.47 -17.47 -12.40
C LEU A 37 5.26 -18.58 -11.71
N SER A 38 6.59 -18.44 -11.69
CA SER A 38 7.45 -19.30 -10.87
C SER A 38 7.60 -18.70 -9.48
N VAL A 39 7.38 -19.48 -8.43
CA VAL A 39 7.40 -18.98 -7.03
C VAL A 39 8.57 -19.58 -6.26
N ASP A 40 9.31 -18.74 -5.54
CA ASP A 40 10.21 -19.17 -4.48
C ASP A 40 10.07 -18.33 -3.19
N PHE A 41 10.90 -18.65 -2.20
CA PHE A 41 10.79 -18.16 -0.84
C PHE A 41 12.14 -17.65 -0.35
N GLY A 42 12.14 -16.57 0.42
CA GLY A 42 13.29 -16.15 1.23
C GLY A 42 13.69 -17.23 2.23
N GLU A 43 14.96 -17.22 2.64
CA GLU A 43 15.53 -18.21 3.55
C GLU A 43 14.84 -18.16 4.92
N HIS A 44 14.50 -16.95 5.38
CA HIS A 44 13.91 -16.70 6.69
C HIS A 44 12.40 -16.46 6.65
N VAL A 45 11.74 -16.68 5.50
CA VAL A 45 10.33 -16.29 5.28
C VAL A 45 9.35 -16.82 6.33
N PHE A 46 9.64 -17.97 6.95
CA PHE A 46 8.80 -18.60 7.97
C PHE A 46 9.39 -18.57 9.39
N ARG A 47 10.44 -17.77 9.62
CA ARG A 47 11.00 -17.57 10.96
C ARG A 47 9.97 -16.87 11.84
N LYS A 48 10.04 -17.18 13.14
CA LYS A 48 9.23 -16.54 14.18
C LYS A 48 10.16 -15.99 15.26
N TRP A 49 10.03 -14.69 15.52
CA TRP A 49 10.78 -13.99 16.55
C TRP A 49 9.83 -13.05 17.30
N ASN A 50 9.21 -13.55 18.37
CA ASN A 50 8.11 -12.88 19.06
C ASN A 50 6.98 -12.47 18.07
N TYR A 51 6.67 -11.19 17.91
CA TYR A 51 5.68 -10.68 16.96
C TYR A 51 6.25 -10.39 15.55
N LEU A 52 7.55 -10.62 15.33
CA LEU A 52 8.27 -10.41 14.07
C LEU A 52 8.54 -11.72 13.33
N ALA A 53 8.78 -11.66 12.02
CA ALA A 53 9.11 -12.80 11.16
C ALA A 53 10.61 -13.13 11.10
N GLY A 54 11.32 -13.00 12.24
CA GLY A 54 12.78 -13.10 12.33
C GLY A 54 13.40 -11.83 12.90
N THR A 55 14.71 -11.84 13.10
CA THR A 55 15.45 -10.63 13.52
C THR A 55 15.42 -9.56 12.43
N ASP A 56 15.92 -8.35 12.73
CA ASP A 56 16.02 -7.28 11.74
C ASP A 56 16.96 -7.70 10.60
N GLU A 57 18.07 -8.36 10.93
CA GLU A 57 19.07 -8.86 10.00
C GLU A 57 18.52 -9.96 9.08
N GLU A 58 17.78 -10.93 9.61
CA GLU A 58 17.17 -12.01 8.83
C GLU A 58 16.15 -11.47 7.82
N ARG A 59 15.26 -10.59 8.27
CA ARG A 59 14.21 -9.99 7.41
C ARG A 59 14.81 -9.09 6.34
N LEU A 60 15.83 -8.30 6.71
CA LEU A 60 16.55 -7.45 5.77
C LEU A 60 17.36 -8.27 4.76
N SER A 61 17.97 -9.38 5.21
CA SER A 61 18.72 -10.30 4.34
C SER A 61 17.82 -10.88 3.24
N ASP A 62 16.65 -11.40 3.60
CA ASP A 62 15.67 -11.93 2.63
C ASP A 62 15.24 -10.87 1.60
N LEU A 63 14.91 -9.67 2.06
CA LEU A 63 14.54 -8.54 1.19
C LEU A 63 15.67 -8.17 0.24
N ASN A 64 16.89 -7.98 0.76
CA ASN A 64 18.03 -7.55 -0.04
C ASN A 64 18.51 -8.65 -1.00
N ALA A 65 18.42 -9.92 -0.61
CA ALA A 65 18.66 -11.04 -1.52
C ALA A 65 17.66 -11.03 -2.68
N ALA A 66 16.38 -10.77 -2.40
CA ALA A 66 15.35 -10.66 -3.43
C ALA A 66 15.56 -9.44 -4.35
N LEU A 67 16.00 -8.29 -3.82
CA LEU A 67 16.33 -7.10 -4.61
C LEU A 67 17.54 -7.34 -5.54
N ARG A 68 18.58 -8.01 -5.05
CA ARG A 68 19.82 -8.29 -5.80
C ARG A 68 19.66 -9.35 -6.89
N ASP A 69 18.74 -10.29 -6.72
CA ASP A 69 18.52 -11.38 -7.68
C ASP A 69 17.89 -10.83 -8.97
N PRO A 70 18.62 -10.82 -10.11
CA PRO A 70 18.08 -10.31 -11.38
C PRO A 70 16.99 -11.22 -11.95
N GLY A 71 16.92 -12.49 -11.54
CA GLY A 71 15.90 -13.43 -11.97
C GLY A 71 14.54 -13.21 -11.30
N VAL A 72 14.48 -12.51 -10.17
CA VAL A 72 13.21 -12.21 -9.46
C VAL A 72 12.56 -10.96 -10.07
N GLY A 73 11.39 -11.12 -10.70
CA GLY A 73 10.60 -10.04 -11.28
C GLY A 73 9.72 -9.28 -10.28
N ALA A 74 9.33 -9.89 -9.15
CA ALA A 74 8.60 -9.23 -8.08
C ALA A 74 8.83 -9.85 -6.69
N ILE A 75 8.64 -9.04 -5.66
CA ILE A 75 8.77 -9.41 -4.25
C ILE A 75 7.41 -9.30 -3.57
N PHE A 76 6.94 -10.38 -2.96
CA PHE A 76 5.69 -10.41 -2.21
C PHE A 76 5.98 -10.43 -0.70
N ALA A 77 5.50 -9.42 0.01
CA ALA A 77 5.45 -9.46 1.46
C ALA A 77 4.36 -10.45 1.90
N THR A 78 4.71 -11.42 2.72
CA THR A 78 3.78 -12.47 3.18
C THR A 78 2.63 -11.93 4.03
N ARG A 79 2.89 -10.91 4.86
CA ARG A 79 1.88 -10.06 5.52
C ARG A 79 2.51 -8.75 6.00
N GLY A 80 1.64 -7.81 6.38
CA GLY A 80 2.01 -6.63 7.17
C GLY A 80 2.19 -6.96 8.66
N GLY A 81 1.58 -6.16 9.54
CA GLY A 81 1.69 -6.33 11.00
C GLY A 81 2.59 -5.26 11.61
N LYS A 82 3.76 -5.65 12.14
CA LYS A 82 4.75 -4.71 12.67
C LYS A 82 6.15 -5.09 12.24
N GLY A 83 6.96 -4.08 11.93
CA GLY A 83 8.42 -4.18 11.96
C GLY A 83 9.15 -3.84 10.68
N SER A 84 8.47 -3.63 9.55
CA SER A 84 9.16 -3.24 8.31
C SER A 84 9.79 -1.85 8.43
N TYR A 85 9.19 -0.94 9.21
CA TYR A 85 9.75 0.38 9.51
C TYR A 85 11.12 0.34 10.21
N ARG A 86 11.52 -0.79 10.79
CA ARG A 86 12.84 -0.96 11.44
C ARG A 86 13.98 -1.19 10.43
N ILE A 87 13.63 -1.59 9.21
CA ILE A 87 14.58 -2.06 8.19
C ILE A 87 14.41 -1.34 6.84
N ALA A 88 13.35 -0.53 6.68
CA ALA A 88 12.99 0.07 5.40
C ALA A 88 14.01 1.09 4.89
N ASP A 89 14.80 1.71 5.76
CA ASP A 89 15.88 2.65 5.45
C ASP A 89 17.23 1.95 5.16
N GLN A 90 17.30 0.63 5.35
CA GLN A 90 18.50 -0.19 5.15
C GLN A 90 18.41 -1.10 3.92
N LEU A 91 17.37 -0.94 3.12
CA LEU A 91 17.22 -1.68 1.86
C LEU A 91 18.41 -1.38 0.93
N ASP A 92 18.77 -2.37 0.12
CA ASP A 92 19.79 -2.22 -0.91
C ASP A 92 19.23 -1.38 -2.07
N PHE A 93 19.25 -0.07 -1.88
CA PHE A 93 18.70 0.89 -2.82
C PHE A 93 19.47 0.89 -4.16
N GLU A 94 20.75 0.54 -4.16
CA GLU A 94 21.52 0.40 -5.40
C GLU A 94 21.04 -0.80 -6.22
N ALA A 95 20.79 -1.95 -5.58
CA ALA A 95 20.19 -3.10 -6.25
C ALA A 95 18.78 -2.76 -6.77
N ALA A 96 17.96 -2.06 -5.97
CA ALA A 96 16.62 -1.63 -6.35
C ALA A 96 16.63 -0.69 -7.58
N ARG A 97 17.54 0.29 -7.64
CA ARG A 97 17.69 1.16 -8.82
C ARG A 97 18.18 0.42 -10.06
N ARG A 98 19.09 -0.54 -9.88
CA ARG A 98 19.66 -1.32 -10.98
C ARG A 98 18.64 -2.24 -11.64
N ASN A 99 17.77 -2.85 -10.84
CA ASN A 99 16.73 -3.76 -11.31
C ASN A 99 15.40 -3.50 -10.60
N PRO A 100 14.66 -2.45 -10.99
CA PRO A 100 13.43 -2.07 -10.32
C PRO A 100 12.36 -3.14 -10.51
N LYS A 101 11.82 -3.62 -9.38
CA LYS A 101 10.81 -4.68 -9.31
C LYS A 101 9.63 -4.28 -8.44
N PHE A 102 8.46 -4.86 -8.68
CA PHE A 102 7.34 -4.59 -7.77
C PHE A 102 7.63 -5.19 -6.40
N VAL A 103 7.46 -4.38 -5.36
CA VAL A 103 7.24 -4.88 -4.00
C VAL A 103 5.73 -4.83 -3.76
N ILE A 104 5.15 -5.94 -3.35
CA ILE A 104 3.71 -6.10 -3.15
C ILE A 104 3.42 -6.27 -1.67
N GLY A 105 2.49 -5.47 -1.17
CA GLY A 105 1.93 -5.59 0.17
C GLY A 105 1.20 -4.30 0.56
N PHE A 106 0.53 -4.32 1.70
CA PHE A 106 -0.22 -3.18 2.23
C PHE A 106 -0.03 -3.10 3.75
N SER A 107 -0.72 -2.16 4.44
CA SER A 107 -0.57 -2.00 5.89
C SER A 107 0.86 -1.57 6.27
N ASP A 108 1.52 -2.29 7.20
CA ASP A 108 2.93 -2.10 7.60
C ASP A 108 3.90 -1.94 6.41
N ILE A 109 3.65 -2.65 5.30
CA ILE A 109 4.48 -2.63 4.08
C ILE A 109 4.53 -1.25 3.41
N THR A 110 3.61 -0.35 3.77
CA THR A 110 3.66 1.06 3.37
C THR A 110 5.03 1.69 3.66
N ALA A 111 5.70 1.35 4.77
CA ALA A 111 7.03 1.87 5.07
C ALA A 111 8.06 1.49 3.99
N LEU A 112 8.01 0.26 3.46
CA LEU A 112 8.88 -0.17 2.35
C LEU A 112 8.56 0.58 1.06
N HIS A 113 7.28 0.76 0.73
CA HIS A 113 6.86 1.50 -0.46
C HIS A 113 7.36 2.94 -0.42
N LEU A 114 7.23 3.61 0.73
CA LEU A 114 7.68 5.00 0.90
C LEU A 114 9.20 5.10 0.80
N SER A 115 9.96 4.21 1.45
CA SER A 115 11.43 4.20 1.34
C SER A 115 11.90 3.95 -0.10
N LEU A 116 11.35 2.95 -0.79
CA LEU A 116 11.71 2.65 -2.17
C LEU A 116 11.34 3.79 -3.12
N LEU A 117 10.21 4.45 -2.90
CA LEU A 117 9.82 5.61 -3.67
C LEU A 117 10.76 6.79 -3.43
N ARG A 118 11.07 7.10 -2.16
CA ARG A 118 11.96 8.20 -1.76
C ARG A 118 13.37 8.04 -2.31
N HIS A 119 13.94 6.84 -2.20
CA HIS A 119 15.34 6.62 -2.55
C HIS A 119 15.55 6.19 -4.01
N CYS A 120 14.57 5.55 -4.64
CA CYS A 120 14.73 4.93 -5.96
C CYS A 120 13.71 5.38 -7.00
N HIS A 121 12.73 6.21 -6.63
CA HIS A 121 11.54 6.50 -7.45
C HIS A 121 10.84 5.22 -7.94
N GLN A 122 10.96 4.14 -7.16
CA GLN A 122 10.45 2.84 -7.52
C GLN A 122 8.98 2.71 -7.10
N VAL A 123 8.16 2.31 -8.05
CA VAL A 123 6.73 2.11 -7.85
C VAL A 123 6.50 0.76 -7.17
N GLY A 124 5.71 0.76 -6.10
CA GLY A 124 5.25 -0.44 -5.40
C GLY A 124 3.78 -0.75 -5.69
N ILE A 125 3.29 -1.89 -5.20
CA ILE A 125 1.87 -2.24 -5.25
C ILE A 125 1.33 -2.28 -3.83
N HIS A 126 0.46 -1.32 -3.50
CA HIS A 126 -0.40 -1.39 -2.31
C HIS A 126 -1.55 -2.34 -2.63
N GLY A 127 -1.49 -3.57 -2.14
CA GLY A 127 -2.48 -4.60 -2.43
C GLY A 127 -2.34 -5.83 -1.54
N ALA A 128 -3.41 -6.62 -1.49
CA ALA A 128 -3.51 -7.85 -0.70
C ALA A 128 -3.88 -9.03 -1.62
N PHE A 129 -3.48 -10.25 -1.23
CA PHE A 129 -4.10 -11.46 -1.78
C PHE A 129 -5.45 -11.72 -1.11
N SER A 130 -5.50 -11.66 0.22
CA SER A 130 -6.72 -11.85 1.00
C SER A 130 -6.70 -11.03 2.29
N ILE A 131 -7.88 -10.65 2.76
CA ILE A 131 -8.11 -9.95 4.03
C ILE A 131 -9.03 -10.80 4.90
N GLY A 132 -8.73 -10.89 6.20
CA GLY A 132 -9.53 -11.63 7.19
C GLY A 132 -8.90 -12.95 7.69
N PRO A 133 -9.49 -13.55 8.75
CA PRO A 133 -9.04 -14.79 9.38
C PRO A 133 -9.52 -16.06 8.67
N ASN A 134 -10.62 -16.00 7.91
CA ASN A 134 -11.23 -17.17 7.29
C ASN A 134 -10.73 -17.39 5.87
N GLU A 135 -10.43 -18.66 5.56
CA GLU A 135 -9.73 -19.08 4.36
C GLU A 135 -10.65 -19.27 3.13
N ASP A 136 -11.97 -19.24 3.31
CA ASP A 136 -12.91 -19.82 2.35
C ASP A 136 -13.42 -18.88 1.25
N GLY A 137 -12.90 -17.66 1.17
CA GLY A 137 -13.37 -16.72 0.16
C GLY A 137 -12.34 -15.66 -0.14
N VAL A 138 -11.29 -16.03 -0.86
CA VAL A 138 -10.51 -14.96 -1.51
C VAL A 138 -11.42 -14.29 -2.53
N SER A 139 -11.68 -13.00 -2.32
CA SER A 139 -12.54 -12.26 -3.24
C SER A 139 -11.96 -12.30 -4.66
N PRO A 140 -12.73 -12.77 -5.67
CA PRO A 140 -12.29 -12.73 -7.06
C PRO A 140 -11.88 -11.31 -7.47
N TYR A 141 -12.61 -10.29 -6.99
CA TYR A 141 -12.27 -8.89 -7.23
C TYR A 141 -10.86 -8.52 -6.74
N THR A 142 -10.47 -8.94 -5.54
CA THR A 142 -9.14 -8.63 -4.99
C THR A 142 -8.03 -9.32 -5.77
N HIS A 143 -8.24 -10.57 -6.15
CA HIS A 143 -7.32 -11.30 -7.02
C HIS A 143 -7.18 -10.67 -8.39
N ASP A 144 -8.29 -10.36 -9.05
CA ASP A 144 -8.29 -9.76 -10.38
C ASP A 144 -7.65 -8.38 -10.36
N SER A 145 -7.92 -7.59 -9.31
CA SER A 145 -7.30 -6.28 -9.12
C SER A 145 -5.78 -6.39 -8.89
N LEU A 146 -5.33 -7.34 -8.06
CA LEU A 146 -3.90 -7.58 -7.87
C LEU A 146 -3.23 -8.09 -9.15
N ARG A 147 -3.86 -9.02 -9.86
CA ARG A 147 -3.38 -9.54 -11.13
C ARG A 147 -3.29 -8.44 -12.18
N GLN A 148 -4.29 -7.57 -12.26
CA GLN A 148 -4.27 -6.39 -13.13
C GLN A 148 -3.11 -5.48 -12.75
N ALA A 149 -2.91 -5.16 -11.47
CA ALA A 149 -1.80 -4.33 -11.00
C ALA A 149 -0.41 -4.97 -11.18
N LEU A 150 -0.33 -6.29 -11.27
CA LEU A 150 0.93 -7.00 -11.44
C LEU A 150 1.31 -7.25 -12.92
N MET A 151 0.34 -7.58 -13.77
CA MET A 151 0.59 -8.16 -15.10
C MET A 151 0.03 -7.36 -16.26
N ALA A 152 -0.99 -6.53 -16.04
CA ALA A 152 -1.65 -5.78 -17.12
C ALA A 152 -0.81 -4.57 -17.57
N THR A 153 -1.03 -4.09 -18.79
CA THR A 153 -0.35 -2.91 -19.36
C THR A 153 -1.22 -1.67 -19.37
N GLU A 154 -2.51 -1.84 -19.14
CA GLU A 154 -3.55 -0.83 -19.15
C GLU A 154 -3.58 -0.03 -17.83
N ASP A 155 -4.00 1.23 -17.93
CA ASP A 155 -4.27 2.07 -16.76
C ASP A 155 -5.28 1.39 -15.82
N ILE A 156 -5.08 1.58 -14.52
CA ILE A 156 -5.95 1.01 -13.49
C ILE A 156 -6.98 2.06 -13.12
N ILE A 157 -8.26 1.68 -13.13
CA ILE A 157 -9.37 2.57 -12.74
C ILE A 157 -10.00 1.99 -11.48
N ILE A 158 -9.98 2.76 -10.40
CA ILE A 158 -10.59 2.39 -9.13
C ILE A 158 -11.79 3.32 -8.90
N ALA A 159 -12.98 2.73 -8.85
CA ALA A 159 -14.21 3.45 -8.54
C ALA A 159 -14.46 3.45 -7.02
N GLY A 160 -14.90 4.60 -6.51
CA GLY A 160 -15.43 4.73 -5.17
C GLY A 160 -16.72 3.93 -4.99
N ARG A 161 -16.93 3.44 -3.78
CA ARG A 161 -18.08 2.67 -3.35
C ARG A 161 -18.93 3.52 -2.40
N PRO A 162 -20.18 3.86 -2.74
CA PRO A 162 -21.03 4.69 -1.89
C PRO A 162 -21.27 4.10 -0.49
N GLU A 163 -21.26 2.77 -0.38
CA GLU A 163 -21.45 2.03 0.88
C GLU A 163 -20.26 2.14 1.85
N GLU A 164 -19.07 2.51 1.36
CA GLU A 164 -17.91 2.73 2.23
C GLU A 164 -18.13 3.98 3.08
N PRO A 165 -17.99 3.92 4.43
CA PRO A 165 -18.22 5.07 5.30
C PRO A 165 -17.45 6.34 4.93
N THR A 166 -16.28 6.18 4.32
CA THR A 166 -15.41 7.28 3.87
C THR A 166 -15.93 8.00 2.63
N SER A 167 -16.94 7.47 1.92
CA SER A 167 -17.61 8.16 0.80
C SER A 167 -18.17 9.53 1.22
N ARG A 168 -18.53 9.67 2.51
CA ARG A 168 -18.98 10.93 3.17
C ARG A 168 -17.92 12.04 3.26
N LEU A 169 -16.68 11.77 2.85
CA LEU A 169 -15.59 12.75 2.75
C LEU A 169 -15.41 13.31 1.35
N THR A 170 -16.09 12.74 0.35
CA THR A 170 -15.91 13.09 -1.06
C THR A 170 -16.37 14.53 -1.32
N THR A 171 -15.56 15.30 -2.03
CA THR A 171 -15.85 16.67 -2.47
C THR A 171 -16.01 16.74 -4.00
N ASP A 172 -16.01 17.95 -4.55
CA ASP A 172 -15.85 18.17 -5.99
C ASP A 172 -14.38 18.40 -6.37
N GLY A 173 -14.10 18.40 -7.67
CA GLY A 173 -12.82 18.79 -8.26
C GLY A 173 -12.00 17.61 -8.79
N VAL A 174 -10.90 17.96 -9.46
CA VAL A 174 -9.96 17.01 -10.08
C VAL A 174 -8.55 17.33 -9.60
N ALA A 175 -7.78 16.30 -9.28
CA ALA A 175 -6.38 16.40 -8.90
C ALA A 175 -5.51 15.50 -9.78
N LYS A 176 -4.27 15.92 -10.03
CA LYS A 176 -3.24 15.16 -10.74
C LYS A 176 -1.95 15.20 -9.95
N GLY A 177 -1.27 14.07 -9.90
CA GLY A 177 -0.02 13.88 -9.17
C GLY A 177 0.29 12.40 -9.05
N ARG A 178 1.45 12.05 -8.50
CA ARG A 178 1.76 10.70 -8.09
C ARG A 178 0.90 10.31 -6.90
N LEU A 179 0.41 9.08 -6.89
CA LEU A 179 -0.30 8.52 -5.75
C LEU A 179 0.72 8.07 -4.69
N ILE A 180 0.81 8.76 -3.57
CA ILE A 180 1.77 8.47 -2.50
C ILE A 180 1.00 8.22 -1.20
N GLY A 181 1.38 7.19 -0.44
CA GLY A 181 0.78 6.90 0.86
C GLY A 181 0.43 5.43 1.03
N GLY A 182 -0.69 5.16 1.70
CA GLY A 182 -1.12 3.84 2.12
C GLY A 182 -1.68 3.89 3.53
N ASN A 183 -1.15 3.06 4.42
CA ASN A 183 -1.64 2.98 5.79
C ASN A 183 -1.29 4.24 6.60
N LEU A 184 -2.28 4.90 7.22
CA LEU A 184 -2.10 6.13 7.98
C LEU A 184 -1.06 6.01 9.10
N ASP A 185 -1.08 4.91 9.86
CA ASP A 185 -0.12 4.69 10.94
C ASP A 185 1.31 4.64 10.39
N MET A 186 1.51 4.01 9.23
CA MET A 186 2.80 3.94 8.56
C MET A 186 3.21 5.22 7.85
N VAL A 187 2.28 5.97 7.26
CA VAL A 187 2.56 7.30 6.69
C VAL A 187 3.07 8.22 7.80
N ALA A 188 2.37 8.25 8.94
CA ALA A 188 2.79 9.03 10.10
C ALA A 188 4.10 8.52 10.71
N THR A 189 4.29 7.20 10.81
CA THR A 189 5.54 6.60 11.31
C THR A 189 6.72 6.91 10.41
N SER A 190 6.49 7.04 9.09
CA SER A 190 7.52 7.30 8.07
C SER A 190 7.88 8.79 7.91
N ALA A 191 7.11 9.69 8.56
CA ALA A 191 7.33 11.12 8.52
C ALA A 191 8.75 11.48 8.98
N GLY A 192 9.43 12.31 8.20
CA GLY A 192 10.81 12.76 8.48
C GLY A 192 11.93 11.84 7.97
N TRP A 193 11.71 10.54 7.73
CA TRP A 193 12.78 9.63 7.30
C TRP A 193 12.52 8.87 6.00
N ALA A 194 11.28 8.43 5.74
CA ALA A 194 10.94 7.66 4.54
C ALA A 194 9.82 8.27 3.68
N LEU A 195 8.90 9.06 4.27
CA LEU A 195 7.83 9.72 3.52
C LEU A 195 8.45 10.67 2.48
N PRO A 196 8.14 10.51 1.17
CA PRO A 196 8.54 11.47 0.14
C PRO A 196 7.84 12.82 0.32
N ASP A 197 8.36 13.84 -0.36
CA ASP A 197 7.64 15.11 -0.50
C ASP A 197 6.29 14.88 -1.18
N LEU A 198 5.25 15.52 -0.66
CA LEU A 198 3.87 15.42 -1.17
C LEU A 198 3.45 16.67 -1.96
N HIS A 199 4.32 17.68 -2.08
CA HIS A 199 4.02 18.86 -2.88
C HIS A 199 3.75 18.49 -4.35
N GLY A 200 2.55 18.83 -4.85
CA GLY A 200 2.13 18.49 -6.21
C GLY A 200 1.52 17.08 -6.35
N GLU A 201 1.50 16.29 -5.28
CA GLU A 201 1.17 14.87 -5.31
C GLU A 201 -0.21 14.57 -4.69
N ILE A 202 -0.73 13.36 -4.94
CA ILE A 202 -2.00 12.88 -4.38
C ILE A 202 -1.69 11.97 -3.19
N LEU A 203 -2.22 12.32 -2.02
CA LEU A 203 -2.06 11.53 -0.80
C LEU A 203 -3.12 10.41 -0.72
N LEU A 204 -2.69 9.16 -0.56
CA LEU A 204 -3.55 8.02 -0.23
C LEU A 204 -3.50 7.72 1.28
N LEU A 205 -4.66 7.64 1.93
CA LEU A 205 -4.77 7.20 3.33
C LEU A 205 -5.84 6.11 3.50
N GLU A 206 -5.46 5.04 4.20
CA GLU A 206 -6.34 3.99 4.71
C GLU A 206 -5.93 3.61 6.14
N ALA A 207 -6.82 3.04 6.94
CA ALA A 207 -6.49 2.66 8.32
C ALA A 207 -7.33 1.49 8.82
N ILE A 208 -6.81 0.80 9.85
CA ILE A 208 -7.52 -0.27 10.55
C ILE A 208 -7.30 -0.15 12.06
N GLY A 209 -8.36 -0.29 12.84
CA GLY A 209 -8.30 -0.56 14.28
C GLY A 209 -7.57 0.51 15.11
N LEU A 210 -7.58 1.77 14.65
CA LEU A 210 -7.05 2.89 15.43
C LEU A 210 -8.15 3.51 16.28
N TYR A 211 -7.79 4.04 17.44
CA TYR A 211 -8.69 4.92 18.17
C TYR A 211 -8.80 6.29 17.50
N PRO A 212 -9.96 6.98 17.58
CA PRO A 212 -10.14 8.32 17.01
C PRO A 212 -9.03 9.31 17.38
N GLY A 213 -8.58 9.32 18.63
CA GLY A 213 -7.48 10.17 19.09
C GLY A 213 -6.10 9.84 18.49
N GLN A 214 -5.90 8.61 17.99
CA GLN A 214 -4.69 8.28 17.23
C GLN A 214 -4.73 8.88 15.83
N VAL A 215 -5.89 8.81 15.17
CA VAL A 215 -6.09 9.42 13.84
C VAL A 215 -5.90 10.93 13.91
N ASP A 216 -6.55 11.60 14.87
CA ASP A 216 -6.41 13.05 15.11
C ASP A 216 -4.93 13.42 15.36
N ARG A 217 -4.26 12.70 16.27
CA ARG A 217 -2.84 12.94 16.56
C ARG A 217 -1.97 12.77 15.31
N GLN A 218 -2.15 11.70 14.53
CA GLN A 218 -1.35 11.43 13.33
C GLN A 218 -1.54 12.52 12.27
N MET A 219 -2.80 12.87 11.98
CA MET A 219 -3.13 13.94 11.03
C MET A 219 -2.61 15.31 11.50
N THR A 220 -2.74 15.61 12.80
CA THR A 220 -2.18 16.81 13.42
C THR A 220 -0.67 16.88 13.25
N MET A 221 0.05 15.79 13.54
CA MET A 221 1.51 15.76 13.44
C MET A 221 1.99 15.91 11.99
N LEU A 222 1.35 15.22 11.04
CA LEU A 222 1.66 15.37 9.61
C LEU A 222 1.47 16.82 9.14
N ARG A 223 0.37 17.47 9.54
CA ARG A 223 0.12 18.88 9.22
C ARG A 223 1.13 19.82 9.88
N LYS A 224 1.37 19.68 11.18
CA LYS A 224 2.29 20.56 11.93
C LYS A 224 3.74 20.44 11.48
N ALA A 225 4.13 19.28 10.96
CA ALA A 225 5.44 19.06 10.37
C ALA A 225 5.56 19.59 8.92
N GLY A 226 4.47 20.11 8.33
CA GLY A 226 4.44 20.61 6.95
C GLY A 226 4.38 19.51 5.89
N HIS A 227 4.20 18.24 6.28
CA HIS A 227 4.19 17.13 5.32
C HIS A 227 2.98 17.13 4.39
N LEU A 228 1.89 17.81 4.77
CA LEU A 228 0.70 17.90 3.94
C LEU A 228 0.64 19.19 3.11
N ASP A 229 1.67 20.03 3.17
CA ASP A 229 1.67 21.31 2.48
C ASP A 229 1.86 21.11 0.98
N GLY A 230 1.01 21.77 0.18
CA GLY A 230 1.14 21.79 -1.28
C GLY A 230 0.73 20.51 -2.02
N LEU A 231 0.17 19.50 -1.33
CA LEU A 231 -0.46 18.36 -2.02
C LEU A 231 -1.62 18.83 -2.92
N THR A 232 -1.95 18.06 -3.95
CA THR A 232 -2.97 18.46 -4.95
C THR A 232 -4.31 17.77 -4.77
N GLY A 233 -4.37 16.67 -4.04
CA GLY A 233 -5.60 15.93 -3.75
C GLY A 233 -5.41 14.83 -2.73
N VAL A 234 -6.51 14.33 -2.16
CA VAL A 234 -6.49 13.26 -1.17
C VAL A 234 -7.43 12.12 -1.56
N ALA A 235 -6.87 10.94 -1.72
CA ALA A 235 -7.58 9.68 -1.89
C ALA A 235 -7.77 9.01 -0.52
N ILE A 236 -9.01 8.82 -0.09
CA ILE A 236 -9.34 8.15 1.18
C ILE A 236 -9.89 6.75 0.89
N GLY A 237 -9.11 5.76 1.33
CA GLY A 237 -9.45 4.35 1.27
C GLY A 237 -10.42 3.92 2.39
N GLN A 238 -10.31 2.65 2.76
CA GLN A 238 -11.12 2.00 3.78
C GLN A 238 -10.55 2.32 5.16
N PHE A 239 -11.43 2.74 6.07
CA PHE A 239 -11.15 2.87 7.49
C PHE A 239 -11.94 1.78 8.21
N THR A 240 -11.29 0.70 8.64
CA THR A 240 -11.97 -0.48 9.21
C THR A 240 -11.75 -0.63 10.71
N ASP A 241 -12.64 -1.38 11.36
CA ASP A 241 -12.70 -1.52 12.82
C ASP A 241 -12.86 -0.18 13.56
N PHE A 242 -13.65 0.73 12.97
CA PHE A 242 -14.08 1.99 13.58
C PHE A 242 -15.58 1.98 13.87
N GLU A 243 -15.98 2.67 14.93
CA GLU A 243 -17.37 2.97 15.22
C GLU A 243 -17.80 4.23 14.45
N PHE A 244 -18.75 4.08 13.54
CA PHE A 244 -19.23 5.17 12.68
C PHE A 244 -20.56 5.78 13.14
N ASP A 245 -21.34 5.07 13.95
CA ASP A 245 -22.64 5.50 14.45
C ASP A 245 -22.51 6.17 15.83
N ARG A 246 -21.83 7.31 15.85
CA ARG A 246 -21.62 8.13 17.05
C ARG A 246 -21.60 9.60 16.69
N PRO A 247 -21.93 10.52 17.62
CA PRO A 247 -22.02 11.95 17.33
C PRO A 247 -20.73 12.57 16.77
N TYR A 248 -19.58 12.00 17.13
CA TYR A 248 -18.27 12.43 16.65
C TYR A 248 -17.44 11.19 16.28
N SER A 249 -17.40 10.88 14.99
CA SER A 249 -16.78 9.69 14.42
C SER A 249 -15.40 9.99 13.81
N VAL A 250 -14.70 8.96 13.35
CA VAL A 250 -13.45 9.14 12.60
C VAL A 250 -13.65 9.95 11.30
N ILE A 251 -14.85 9.91 10.71
CA ILE A 251 -15.18 10.70 9.52
C ILE A 251 -15.17 12.19 9.85
N ASP A 252 -15.64 12.59 11.03
CA ASP A 252 -15.69 13.99 11.43
C ASP A 252 -14.28 14.52 11.70
N ILE A 253 -13.44 13.73 12.37
CA ILE A 253 -12.00 14.03 12.56
C ILE A 253 -11.30 14.21 11.21
N LEU A 254 -11.44 13.24 10.31
CA LEU A 254 -10.85 13.33 8.97
C LEU A 254 -11.36 14.57 8.23
N ARG A 255 -12.67 14.86 8.28
CA ARG A 255 -13.24 16.05 7.64
C ARG A 255 -12.59 17.34 8.16
N GLU A 256 -12.40 17.48 9.47
CA GLU A 256 -11.75 18.65 10.07
C GLU A 256 -10.31 18.84 9.55
N HIS A 257 -9.52 17.77 9.46
CA HIS A 257 -8.15 17.87 8.96
C HIS A 257 -8.09 18.11 7.46
N LEU A 258 -8.91 17.40 6.69
CA LEU A 258 -8.82 17.37 5.22
C LEU A 258 -9.42 18.62 4.59
N THR A 259 -10.51 19.16 5.12
CA THR A 259 -11.10 20.41 4.59
C THR A 259 -10.15 21.59 4.72
N ALA A 260 -9.30 21.61 5.75
CA ALA A 260 -8.27 22.63 5.92
C ALA A 260 -7.20 22.64 4.81
N LEU A 261 -7.08 21.55 4.03
CA LEU A 261 -6.12 21.44 2.94
C LEU A 261 -6.61 22.16 1.66
N ASN A 262 -7.92 22.42 1.51
CA ASN A 262 -8.52 23.08 0.35
C ASN A 262 -8.18 22.41 -1.00
N VAL A 263 -8.22 21.07 -1.04
CA VAL A 263 -7.99 20.27 -2.25
C VAL A 263 -9.12 19.27 -2.48
N PRO A 264 -9.27 18.71 -3.70
CA PRO A 264 -10.20 17.64 -3.97
C PRO A 264 -9.94 16.41 -3.08
N ILE A 265 -11.00 15.88 -2.47
CA ILE A 265 -10.98 14.68 -1.65
C ILE A 265 -11.89 13.64 -2.31
N LEU A 266 -11.36 12.45 -2.60
CA LEU A 266 -12.14 11.31 -3.07
C LEU A 266 -12.15 10.23 -2.00
N GLY A 267 -13.31 10.03 -1.37
CA GLY A 267 -13.53 8.97 -0.40
C GLY A 267 -14.25 7.77 -0.98
N GLY A 268 -14.39 6.72 -0.16
CA GLY A 268 -15.08 5.49 -0.52
C GLY A 268 -14.26 4.57 -1.44
N LEU A 269 -12.96 4.83 -1.60
CA LEU A 269 -12.11 3.95 -2.41
C LEU A 269 -11.94 2.60 -1.69
N PRO A 270 -12.12 1.46 -2.39
CA PRO A 270 -11.92 0.15 -1.79
C PRO A 270 -10.43 -0.18 -1.70
N LEU A 271 -9.66 0.62 -0.97
CA LEU A 271 -8.22 0.47 -0.78
C LEU A 271 -7.92 0.35 0.72
N GLY A 272 -7.21 -0.69 1.13
CA GLY A 272 -6.85 -0.91 2.54
C GLY A 272 -7.43 -2.19 3.10
N HIS A 273 -8.00 -2.12 4.30
CA HIS A 273 -8.30 -3.29 5.13
C HIS A 273 -9.76 -3.78 5.11
N GLY A 274 -10.60 -3.25 4.22
CA GLY A 274 -12.01 -3.64 4.16
C GLY A 274 -12.29 -4.80 3.22
N ASP A 275 -13.57 -5.01 2.95
CA ASP A 275 -14.01 -6.10 2.09
C ASP A 275 -13.62 -5.85 0.64
N ARG A 276 -13.02 -6.86 0.02
CA ARG A 276 -12.68 -6.87 -1.41
C ARG A 276 -11.83 -5.65 -1.81
N PRO A 277 -10.65 -5.44 -1.20
CA PRO A 277 -9.78 -4.31 -1.56
C PRO A 277 -9.28 -4.45 -3.00
N ALA A 278 -9.07 -3.32 -3.65
CA ALA A 278 -8.35 -3.16 -4.90
C ALA A 278 -6.84 -3.04 -4.63
N SER A 279 -6.05 -3.15 -5.69
CA SER A 279 -4.61 -2.88 -5.68
C SER A 279 -4.29 -1.58 -6.41
N ALA A 280 -3.41 -0.77 -5.83
CA ALA A 280 -2.97 0.51 -6.38
C ALA A 280 -1.45 0.57 -6.56
N LEU A 281 -0.99 1.29 -7.58
CA LEU A 281 0.44 1.52 -7.82
C LEU A 281 0.91 2.77 -7.06
N ILE A 282 1.68 2.59 -6.00
CA ILE A 282 2.19 3.69 -5.18
C ILE A 282 3.44 4.29 -5.85
N GLY A 283 3.41 5.60 -6.09
CA GLY A 283 4.41 6.38 -6.81
C GLY A 283 4.13 6.53 -8.31
N ALA A 284 3.09 5.88 -8.83
CA ALA A 284 2.62 6.06 -10.20
C ALA A 284 1.83 7.36 -10.34
N VAL A 285 1.84 7.96 -11.54
CA VAL A 285 1.01 9.13 -11.84
C VAL A 285 -0.46 8.72 -11.80
N ALA A 286 -1.28 9.53 -11.15
CA ALA A 286 -2.70 9.31 -10.99
C ALA A 286 -3.50 10.58 -11.26
N GLU A 287 -4.76 10.37 -11.60
CA GLU A 287 -5.78 11.40 -11.77
C GLU A 287 -6.97 11.02 -10.89
N LEU A 288 -7.31 11.90 -9.96
CA LEU A 288 -8.44 11.77 -9.05
C LEU A 288 -9.53 12.70 -9.53
N ASP A 289 -10.71 12.16 -9.81
CA ASP A 289 -11.93 12.93 -10.08
C ASP A 289 -12.93 12.63 -8.97
N ALA A 290 -13.09 13.58 -8.06
CA ALA A 290 -13.92 13.42 -6.88
C ALA A 290 -15.41 13.38 -7.22
N ARG A 291 -15.81 14.12 -8.28
CA ARG A 291 -17.21 14.16 -8.74
C ARG A 291 -17.59 12.89 -9.50
N ALA A 292 -16.70 12.38 -10.35
CA ALA A 292 -16.91 11.11 -11.05
C ALA A 292 -16.74 9.91 -10.10
N GLY A 293 -16.12 10.09 -8.93
CA GLY A 293 -15.88 9.03 -7.97
C GLY A 293 -14.78 8.06 -8.43
N THR A 294 -13.78 8.54 -9.18
CA THR A 294 -12.77 7.66 -9.80
C THR A 294 -11.34 8.09 -9.53
N LEU A 295 -10.48 7.12 -9.26
CA LEU A 295 -9.03 7.24 -9.22
C LEU A 295 -8.43 6.45 -10.39
N VAL A 296 -7.83 7.15 -11.34
CA VAL A 296 -7.17 6.55 -12.52
C VAL A 296 -5.66 6.57 -12.31
N ILE A 297 -5.02 5.40 -12.33
CA ILE A 297 -3.59 5.24 -12.11
C ILE A 297 -2.92 4.83 -13.43
N ARG A 298 -1.97 5.63 -13.88
CA ARG A 298 -1.29 5.47 -15.17
C ARG A 298 -0.23 4.38 -15.12
N ARG A 299 -0.20 3.50 -16.13
CA ARG A 299 0.86 2.49 -16.34
C ARG A 299 2.09 3.02 -17.09
N GLY A 300 1.92 4.12 -17.84
CA GLY A 300 2.99 4.73 -18.63
C GLY A 300 3.91 5.65 -17.83
N LYS A 301 5.05 6.01 -18.43
CA LYS A 301 5.76 7.23 -18.02
C LYS A 301 4.92 8.41 -18.52
N ALA A 302 4.47 9.27 -17.59
CA ALA A 302 4.00 10.60 -17.94
C ALA A 302 5.14 11.41 -18.56
#